data_AF-A0AAI9L3D8-F1
#
_entry.id   AF-A0AAI9L3D8-F1
#
_cell.length_a   1.000
_cell.length_b   1.000
_cell.length_c   1.000
_cell.angle_alpha   90.00
_cell.angle_beta   90.00
_cell.angle_gamma   90.00
#
_symmetry.space_group_name_H-M   'P 1'
#
loop_
_entity.id
_entity.type
_entity.pdbx_description
1 polymer ?
#
loop_
_entity_poly.entity_id
_entity_poly.type
_entity_poly.pdbx_seq_one_letter_code
_entity_poly.pdbx_strand_id
1 'polypeptide(L)'
;MTHHGVDIDFVMSDMTTGSNLKSSINDAIANSDAVLFIISKNTEKSEWMSQEISLAIYNKTNGKNIRLIPLRVDKNAEIPFFLKSYSYLDLSNNADFESAMSRLVIGLHKKMTTSAEEELSIQAEGIKLEAESLKMKELQYDDYKKFKNRQVIFITMISMLLSAIIVSISLVGWLAKIEFSQIQLILALLMVILISALGAIFYLRKIKYNSHEIIKKIDELSDAVRKMEARHGK
;
A
#
# COMPACT_ATOMS: atom_id res chain seq x y z
N MET A 1 -36.81 14.11 -11.78
CA MET A 1 -37.01 14.56 -13.19
C MET A 1 -36.72 13.38 -14.10
N THR A 2 -37.65 12.95 -14.97
CA THR A 2 -37.42 11.79 -15.85
C THR A 2 -36.64 12.20 -17.10
N HIS A 3 -35.46 11.59 -17.32
CA HIS A 3 -34.68 11.72 -18.56
C HIS A 3 -34.28 10.32 -19.02
N HIS A 4 -34.54 10.00 -20.30
CA HIS A 4 -34.26 8.68 -20.89
C HIS A 4 -34.88 7.48 -20.15
N GLY A 5 -36.03 7.68 -19.49
CA GLY A 5 -36.72 6.63 -18.73
C GLY A 5 -36.16 6.37 -17.33
N VAL A 6 -35.19 7.17 -16.87
CA VAL A 6 -34.63 7.15 -15.52
C VAL A 6 -35.12 8.37 -14.77
N ASP A 7 -35.63 8.19 -13.54
CA ASP A 7 -35.93 9.32 -12.65
C ASP A 7 -34.66 9.72 -11.91
N ILE A 8 -34.36 11.01 -11.92
CA ILE A 8 -33.12 11.58 -11.36
C ILE A 8 -33.50 12.55 -10.25
N ASP A 9 -32.97 12.30 -9.06
CA ASP A 9 -33.08 13.17 -7.89
C ASP A 9 -31.76 13.90 -7.63
N PHE A 10 -31.80 15.23 -7.73
CA PHE A 10 -30.68 16.10 -7.36
C PHE A 10 -30.93 16.69 -5.98
N VAL A 11 -30.29 16.14 -4.95
CA VAL A 11 -30.58 16.53 -3.56
C VAL A 11 -30.37 18.03 -3.30
N MET A 12 -29.43 18.69 -4.00
CA MET A 12 -29.17 20.13 -3.83
C MET A 12 -30.22 21.05 -4.47
N SER A 13 -31.03 20.60 -5.44
CA SER A 13 -32.02 21.47 -6.10
C SER A 13 -33.30 21.66 -5.26
N ASP A 14 -33.57 20.74 -4.34
CA ASP A 14 -34.86 20.64 -3.64
C ASP A 14 -34.78 21.07 -2.17
N MET A 15 -33.65 21.65 -1.75
CA MET A 15 -33.41 22.04 -0.36
C MET A 15 -33.94 23.44 -0.03
N THR A 16 -34.82 23.54 0.97
CA THR A 16 -35.17 24.83 1.60
C THR A 16 -34.14 25.23 2.65
N THR A 17 -33.93 26.53 2.86
CA THR A 17 -33.02 27.05 3.88
C THR A 17 -33.32 26.48 5.27
N GLY A 18 -32.30 25.93 5.96
CA GLY A 18 -32.45 25.29 7.28
C GLY A 18 -32.66 23.77 7.27
N SER A 19 -32.74 23.15 6.09
CA SER A 19 -32.81 21.69 5.94
C SER A 19 -31.48 21.00 6.30
N ASN A 20 -31.58 19.79 6.86
CA ASN A 20 -30.42 18.98 7.21
C ASN A 20 -29.96 18.19 5.97
N LEU A 21 -28.92 18.70 5.30
CA LEU A 21 -28.29 18.09 4.13
C LEU A 21 -27.91 16.61 4.34
N LYS A 22 -27.48 16.22 5.55
CA LYS A 22 -27.10 14.82 5.84
C LYS A 22 -28.31 13.90 5.74
N SER A 23 -29.43 14.31 6.33
CA SER A 23 -30.66 13.51 6.32
C SER A 23 -31.17 13.33 4.89
N SER A 24 -31.26 14.42 4.13
CA SER A 24 -31.78 14.37 2.76
C SER A 24 -30.94 13.50 1.83
N ILE A 25 -29.61 13.55 1.97
CA ILE A 25 -28.70 12.69 1.20
C ILE A 25 -28.85 11.23 1.61
N ASN A 26 -28.98 10.95 2.90
CA ASN A 26 -29.18 9.59 3.39
C ASN A 26 -30.49 8.99 2.88
N ASP A 27 -31.57 9.78 2.89
CA ASP A 27 -32.89 9.37 2.41
C ASP A 27 -32.87 9.14 0.89
N ALA A 28 -32.22 10.00 0.12
CA ALA A 28 -32.06 9.84 -1.32
C ALA A 28 -31.27 8.56 -1.67
N ILE A 29 -30.16 8.31 -0.96
CA ILE A 29 -29.36 7.09 -1.14
C ILE A 29 -30.19 5.85 -0.79
N ALA A 30 -31.00 5.92 0.28
CA ALA A 30 -31.78 4.77 0.75
C ALA A 30 -32.93 4.38 -0.21
N ASN A 31 -33.45 5.31 -0.99
CA ASN A 31 -34.59 5.11 -1.89
C ASN A 31 -34.21 4.97 -3.37
N SER A 32 -32.92 5.08 -3.70
CA SER A 32 -32.43 4.98 -5.08
C SER A 32 -32.07 3.55 -5.49
N ASP A 33 -32.36 3.20 -6.75
CA ASP A 33 -31.89 1.94 -7.36
C ASP A 33 -30.40 2.00 -7.75
N ALA A 34 -29.89 3.19 -8.01
CA ALA A 34 -28.50 3.44 -8.37
C ALA A 34 -28.02 4.78 -7.78
N VAL A 35 -26.79 4.80 -7.30
CA VAL A 35 -26.09 5.97 -6.78
C VAL A 35 -24.86 6.20 -7.63
N LEU A 36 -24.79 7.39 -8.24
CA LEU A 36 -23.66 7.80 -9.05
C LEU A 36 -22.72 8.67 -8.21
N PHE A 37 -21.50 8.20 -7.99
CA PHE A 37 -20.48 8.95 -7.26
C PHE A 37 -19.65 9.76 -8.24
N ILE A 38 -19.82 11.08 -8.23
CA ILE A 38 -19.01 11.97 -9.06
C ILE A 38 -17.67 12.20 -8.35
N ILE A 39 -16.60 11.65 -8.92
CA ILE A 39 -15.24 11.71 -8.38
C ILE A 39 -14.46 12.75 -9.17
N SER A 40 -14.23 13.89 -8.50
CA SER A 40 -13.38 14.99 -8.92
C SER A 40 -12.24 15.18 -7.91
N LYS A 41 -11.26 15.99 -8.27
CA LYS A 41 -10.15 16.39 -7.40
C LYS A 41 -10.64 17.08 -6.11
N ASN A 42 -11.78 17.75 -6.16
CA ASN A 42 -12.35 18.46 -5.02
C ASN A 42 -13.14 17.55 -4.08
N THR A 43 -13.68 16.44 -4.59
CA THR A 43 -14.51 15.53 -3.80
C THR A 43 -13.69 14.49 -3.04
N GLU A 44 -12.48 14.16 -3.52
CA GLU A 44 -11.54 13.19 -2.91
C GLU A 44 -11.21 13.49 -1.44
N LYS A 45 -11.18 14.78 -1.06
CA LYS A 45 -10.82 15.23 0.30
C LYS A 45 -12.01 15.51 1.20
N SER A 46 -13.23 15.30 0.71
CA SER A 46 -14.43 15.59 1.47
C SER A 46 -14.73 14.43 2.43
N GLU A 47 -14.77 14.72 3.73
CA GLU A 47 -15.26 13.77 4.75
C GLU A 47 -16.67 13.27 4.40
N TRP A 48 -17.43 14.09 3.70
CA TRP A 48 -18.76 13.79 3.20
C TRP A 48 -18.80 12.60 2.22
N MET A 49 -17.85 12.53 1.29
CA MET A 49 -17.80 11.45 0.29
C MET A 49 -17.57 10.09 0.96
N SER A 50 -16.73 10.04 1.99
CA SER A 50 -16.50 8.80 2.76
C SER A 50 -17.75 8.37 3.53
N GLN A 51 -18.53 9.33 4.05
CA GLN A 51 -19.81 9.06 4.74
C GLN A 51 -20.87 8.53 3.77
N GLU A 52 -21.02 9.14 2.60
CA GLU A 52 -21.95 8.70 1.56
C GLU A 52 -21.64 7.30 1.03
N ILE A 53 -20.36 7.02 0.75
CA ILE A 53 -19.90 5.70 0.31
C ILE A 53 -20.21 4.65 1.39
N SER A 54 -19.90 4.95 2.66
CA SER A 54 -20.14 4.04 3.78
C SER A 54 -21.63 3.72 3.94
N LEU A 55 -22.50 4.72 3.79
CA LEU A 55 -23.95 4.53 3.88
C LEU A 55 -24.51 3.72 2.71
N ALA A 56 -24.04 3.99 1.50
CA ALA A 56 -24.49 3.26 0.32
C ALA A 56 -24.08 1.77 0.40
N ILE A 57 -22.88 1.50 0.91
CA ILE A 57 -22.41 0.14 1.23
C ILE A 57 -23.28 -0.48 2.33
N TYR A 58 -23.55 0.25 3.42
CA TYR A 58 -24.40 -0.23 4.51
C TYR A 58 -25.79 -0.63 4.01
N ASN A 59 -26.43 0.21 3.18
CA ASN A 59 -27.72 -0.12 2.59
C ASN A 59 -27.64 -1.35 1.69
N LYS A 60 -26.55 -1.50 0.91
CA LYS A 60 -26.30 -2.70 0.11
C LYS A 60 -26.14 -3.95 0.98
N THR A 61 -25.43 -3.85 2.11
CA THR A 61 -25.26 -4.96 3.07
C THR A 61 -26.55 -5.37 3.78
N ASN A 62 -27.53 -4.47 3.88
CA ASN A 62 -28.83 -4.77 4.47
C ASN A 62 -29.86 -5.26 3.44
N GLY A 63 -29.39 -5.84 2.33
CA GLY A 63 -30.24 -6.50 1.33
C GLY A 63 -30.89 -5.56 0.31
N LYS A 64 -30.58 -4.26 0.31
CA LYS A 64 -31.00 -3.37 -0.78
C LYS A 64 -30.09 -3.55 -1.99
N ASN A 65 -30.67 -3.75 -3.16
CA ASN A 65 -29.89 -3.99 -4.38
C ASN A 65 -29.47 -2.67 -5.06
N ILE A 66 -28.75 -1.82 -4.33
CA ILE A 66 -28.35 -0.49 -4.81
C ILE A 66 -27.09 -0.61 -5.68
N ARG A 67 -27.11 0.02 -6.85
CA ARG A 67 -25.91 0.11 -7.72
C ARG A 67 -25.01 1.25 -7.30
N LEU A 68 -23.74 0.97 -7.11
CA LEU A 68 -22.73 1.99 -6.90
C LEU A 68 -21.98 2.19 -8.22
N ILE A 69 -22.07 3.39 -8.80
CA ILE A 69 -21.43 3.71 -10.09
C ILE A 69 -20.46 4.88 -9.87
N PRO A 70 -19.15 4.62 -9.82
CA PRO A 70 -18.16 5.69 -9.77
C PRO A 70 -18.01 6.35 -11.15
N LEU A 71 -18.10 7.68 -11.18
CA LEU A 71 -17.87 8.52 -12.36
C LEU A 71 -16.64 9.39 -12.12
N ARG A 72 -15.52 9.08 -12.77
CA ARG A 72 -14.31 9.92 -12.69
C ARG A 72 -14.42 11.05 -13.69
N VAL A 73 -14.59 12.28 -13.21
CA VAL A 73 -14.68 13.47 -14.08
C VAL A 73 -13.34 14.16 -14.26
N ASP A 74 -12.41 14.00 -13.31
CA ASP A 74 -11.06 14.56 -13.40
C ASP A 74 -10.03 13.45 -13.59
N LYS A 75 -9.11 13.63 -14.53
CA LYS A 75 -8.04 12.65 -14.82
C LYS A 75 -7.16 12.34 -13.61
N ASN A 76 -7.01 13.32 -12.70
CA ASN A 76 -6.17 13.23 -11.50
C ASN A 76 -6.93 12.93 -10.22
N ALA A 77 -8.23 12.65 -10.28
CA ALA A 77 -8.95 12.29 -9.08
C ALA A 77 -8.61 10.85 -8.69
N GLU A 78 -8.18 10.66 -7.44
CA GLU A 78 -7.97 9.30 -6.92
C GLU A 78 -9.33 8.66 -6.60
N ILE A 79 -9.54 7.45 -7.11
CA ILE A 79 -10.75 6.68 -6.80
C ILE A 79 -10.62 6.16 -5.36
N PRO A 80 -11.57 6.45 -4.47
CA PRO A 80 -11.57 5.94 -3.10
C PRO A 80 -11.44 4.42 -3.06
N PHE A 81 -10.69 3.88 -2.09
CA PHE A 81 -10.37 2.45 -2.01
C PHE A 81 -11.59 1.54 -2.17
N PHE A 82 -12.68 1.84 -1.47
CA PHE A 82 -13.92 1.08 -1.53
C PHE A 82 -14.60 1.09 -2.90
N LEU A 83 -14.36 2.11 -3.73
CA LEU A 83 -14.89 2.19 -5.08
C LEU A 83 -13.95 1.57 -6.13
N LYS A 84 -12.72 1.17 -5.77
CA LYS A 84 -11.78 0.55 -6.71
C LYS A 84 -12.21 -0.83 -7.18
N SER A 85 -12.99 -1.55 -6.38
CA SER A 85 -13.56 -2.85 -6.75
C SER A 85 -14.77 -2.71 -7.70
N TYR A 86 -15.29 -1.49 -7.89
CA TYR A 86 -16.40 -1.21 -8.79
C TYR A 86 -15.88 -0.73 -10.15
N SER A 87 -16.55 -1.14 -11.23
CA SER A 87 -16.25 -0.62 -12.56
C SER A 87 -16.62 0.86 -12.61
N TYR A 88 -15.60 1.73 -12.72
CA TYR A 88 -15.81 3.16 -12.87
C TYR A 88 -15.92 3.55 -14.35
N LEU A 89 -16.70 4.59 -14.63
CA LEU A 89 -16.66 5.27 -15.92
C LEU A 89 -15.68 6.43 -15.84
N ASP A 90 -14.81 6.51 -16.83
CA ASP A 90 -13.94 7.67 -17.01
C ASP A 90 -14.61 8.67 -17.95
N LEU A 91 -14.94 9.83 -17.39
CA LEU A 91 -15.51 10.99 -18.08
C LEU A 91 -14.50 12.14 -18.19
N SER A 92 -13.23 11.90 -17.81
CA SER A 92 -12.19 12.93 -17.84
C SER A 92 -11.74 13.36 -19.24
N ASN A 93 -12.09 12.59 -20.28
CA ASN A 93 -11.78 12.90 -21.67
C ASN A 93 -13.07 13.14 -22.48
N ASN A 94 -13.19 14.33 -23.07
CA ASN A 94 -14.34 14.72 -23.88
C ASN A 94 -14.53 13.83 -25.13
N ALA A 95 -13.45 13.25 -25.68
CA ALA A 95 -13.55 12.39 -26.86
C ALA A 95 -14.31 11.08 -26.59
N ASP A 96 -14.29 10.62 -25.33
CA ASP A 96 -14.88 9.35 -24.90
C ASP A 96 -16.25 9.54 -24.22
N PHE A 97 -16.68 10.79 -24.03
CA PHE A 97 -17.86 11.15 -23.25
C PHE A 97 -19.14 10.46 -23.74
N GLU A 98 -19.43 10.51 -25.04
CA GLU A 98 -20.64 9.90 -25.63
C GLU A 98 -20.64 8.37 -25.47
N SER A 99 -19.48 7.73 -25.67
CA SER A 99 -19.33 6.29 -25.48
C SER A 99 -19.52 5.90 -24.01
N ALA A 100 -18.93 6.67 -23.10
CA ALA A 100 -19.08 6.48 -21.66
C ALA A 100 -20.55 6.69 -21.24
N MET A 101 -21.21 7.75 -21.68
CA MET A 101 -22.61 8.02 -21.38
C MET A 101 -23.53 6.91 -21.90
N SER A 102 -23.29 6.42 -23.11
CA SER A 102 -24.04 5.27 -23.65
C SER A 102 -23.88 4.02 -22.77
N ARG A 103 -22.66 3.73 -22.29
CA ARG A 103 -22.41 2.62 -21.35
C ARG A 103 -23.11 2.84 -20.01
N LEU A 104 -23.17 4.07 -19.52
CA LEU A 104 -23.88 4.40 -18.28
C LEU A 104 -25.38 4.09 -18.42
N VAL A 105 -26.02 4.58 -19.49
CA VAL A 105 -27.44 4.36 -19.74
C VAL A 105 -27.76 2.87 -19.92
N ILE A 106 -26.94 2.14 -20.70
CA ILE A 106 -27.09 0.69 -20.85
C ILE A 106 -26.93 -0.01 -19.50
N GLY A 107 -25.95 0.43 -18.71
CA GLY A 107 -25.72 -0.04 -17.35
C GLY A 107 -26.98 0.11 -16.50
N LEU A 108 -27.52 1.32 -16.38
CA LEU A 108 -28.69 1.62 -15.55
C LEU A 108 -29.91 0.77 -15.91
N HIS A 109 -30.12 0.46 -17.19
CA HIS A 109 -31.24 -0.38 -17.66
C HIS A 109 -31.04 -1.88 -17.46
N LYS A 110 -29.80 -2.35 -17.33
CA LYS A 110 -29.50 -3.78 -17.16
C LYS A 110 -29.94 -4.23 -15.77
N LYS A 111 -30.80 -5.25 -15.65
CA LYS A 111 -31.12 -5.85 -14.34
C LYS A 111 -29.84 -6.40 -13.70
N MET A 112 -29.63 -6.10 -12.41
CA MET A 112 -28.54 -6.72 -11.66
C MET A 112 -28.77 -8.23 -11.58
N THR A 113 -27.76 -8.99 -11.97
CA THR A 113 -27.79 -10.45 -12.03
C THR A 113 -27.15 -11.10 -10.81
N THR A 114 -26.45 -10.33 -9.98
CA THR A 114 -25.68 -10.81 -8.82
C THR A 114 -26.32 -10.24 -7.55
N SER A 115 -26.55 -11.12 -6.57
CA SER A 115 -27.13 -10.74 -5.28
C SER A 115 -26.12 -9.91 -4.46
N ALA A 116 -26.61 -8.94 -3.68
CA ALA A 116 -25.77 -8.16 -2.77
C ALA A 116 -24.99 -9.05 -1.80
N GLU A 117 -25.57 -10.17 -1.35
CA GLU A 117 -24.93 -11.17 -0.48
C GLU A 117 -23.74 -11.86 -1.17
N GLU A 118 -23.88 -12.14 -2.47
CA GLU A 118 -22.87 -12.81 -3.27
C GLU A 118 -21.66 -11.88 -3.52
N GLU A 119 -21.91 -10.62 -3.89
CA GLU A 119 -20.85 -9.60 -4.01
C GLU A 119 -20.08 -9.40 -2.69
N LEU A 120 -20.78 -9.40 -1.55
CA LEU A 120 -20.16 -9.24 -0.23
C LEU A 120 -19.31 -10.44 0.16
N SER A 121 -19.77 -11.66 -0.13
CA SER A 121 -18.97 -12.86 0.11
C SER A 121 -17.66 -12.86 -0.69
N ILE A 122 -17.70 -12.42 -1.96
CA ILE A 122 -16.53 -12.28 -2.82
C ILE A 122 -15.57 -11.22 -2.27
N GLN A 123 -16.07 -10.08 -1.81
CA GLN A 123 -15.21 -9.03 -1.21
C GLN A 123 -14.61 -9.48 0.12
N ALA A 124 -15.40 -10.12 1.00
CA ALA A 124 -14.92 -10.63 2.28
C ALA A 124 -13.84 -11.70 2.08
N GLU A 125 -14.00 -12.57 1.09
CA GLU A 125 -13.00 -13.54 0.68
C GLU A 125 -11.73 -12.85 0.15
N GLY A 126 -11.86 -11.84 -0.70
CA GLY A 126 -10.73 -11.03 -1.19
C GLY A 126 -9.94 -10.37 -0.05
N ILE A 127 -10.63 -9.75 0.91
CA ILE A 127 -10.00 -9.13 2.09
C ILE A 127 -9.28 -10.20 2.94
N LYS A 128 -9.89 -11.38 3.12
CA LYS A 128 -9.28 -12.48 3.86
C LYS A 128 -8.01 -12.99 3.18
N LEU A 129 -8.04 -13.17 1.86
CA LEU A 129 -6.88 -13.57 1.07
C LEU A 129 -5.76 -12.54 1.14
N GLU A 130 -6.08 -11.25 1.07
CA GLU A 130 -5.09 -10.18 1.23
C GLU A 130 -4.46 -10.21 2.63
N ALA A 131 -5.28 -10.36 3.68
CA ALA A 131 -4.80 -10.50 5.05
C ALA A 131 -3.89 -11.73 5.24
N GLU A 132 -4.24 -12.86 4.64
CA GLU A 132 -3.40 -14.07 4.63
C GLU A 132 -2.08 -13.82 3.88
N SER A 133 -2.11 -13.13 2.74
CA SER A 133 -0.90 -12.76 1.99
C SER A 133 0.04 -11.85 2.79
N LEU A 134 -0.52 -10.91 3.55
CA LEU A 134 0.24 -10.01 4.43
C LEU A 134 0.89 -10.80 5.57
N LYS A 135 0.16 -11.74 6.17
CA LYS A 135 0.70 -12.63 7.21
C LYS A 135 1.85 -13.49 6.69
N MET A 136 1.74 -13.99 5.46
CA MET A 136 2.83 -14.75 4.82
C MET A 136 4.08 -13.87 4.57
N LYS A 137 3.90 -12.61 4.14
CA LYS A 137 5.02 -11.66 3.99
C LYS A 137 5.70 -11.38 5.33
N GLU A 138 4.93 -11.23 6.41
CA GLU A 138 5.47 -11.02 7.76
C GLU A 138 6.29 -12.23 8.25
N LEU A 139 5.79 -13.46 8.03
CA LEU A 139 6.53 -14.69 8.33
C LEU A 139 7.84 -14.79 7.54
N GLN A 140 7.79 -14.50 6.23
CA GLN A 140 8.99 -14.47 5.39
C GLN A 140 10.02 -13.44 5.87
N TYR A 141 9.54 -12.25 6.27
CA TYR A 141 10.40 -11.21 6.81
C TYR A 141 11.05 -11.63 8.14
N ASP A 142 10.29 -12.26 9.04
CA ASP A 142 10.81 -12.71 10.33
C ASP A 142 11.81 -13.86 10.17
N ASP A 143 11.56 -14.80 9.26
CA ASP A 143 12.51 -15.86 8.92
C ASP A 143 13.81 -15.30 8.30
N TYR A 144 13.68 -14.33 7.39
CA TYR A 144 14.84 -13.62 6.83
C TYR A 144 15.66 -12.92 7.93
N LYS A 145 14.99 -12.26 8.88
CA LYS A 145 15.63 -11.59 10.01
C LYS A 145 16.33 -12.58 10.94
N LYS A 146 15.69 -13.71 11.27
CA LYS A 146 16.26 -14.80 12.07
C LYS A 146 17.51 -15.38 11.41
N PHE A 147 17.45 -15.67 10.10
CA PHE A 147 18.60 -16.19 9.35
C PHE A 147 19.79 -15.23 9.39
N LYS A 148 19.55 -13.93 9.13
CA LYS A 148 20.59 -12.90 9.19
C LYS A 148 21.17 -12.76 10.61
N ASN A 149 20.34 -12.81 11.64
CA ASN A 149 20.80 -12.73 13.02
C ASN A 149 21.70 -13.92 13.39
N ARG A 150 21.31 -15.15 12.99
CA ARG A 150 22.16 -16.34 13.17
C ARG A 150 23.50 -16.18 12.45
N GLN A 151 23.53 -15.71 11.21
CA GLN A 151 24.78 -15.48 10.48
C GLN A 151 25.70 -14.48 11.18
N VAL A 152 25.16 -13.36 11.67
CA VAL A 152 25.95 -12.36 12.40
C VAL A 152 26.57 -12.96 13.67
N ILE A 153 25.77 -13.73 14.44
CA ILE A 153 26.27 -14.42 15.65
C ILE A 153 27.43 -15.37 15.29
N PHE A 154 27.29 -16.19 14.25
CA PHE A 154 28.37 -17.09 13.80
C PHE A 154 29.65 -16.33 13.42
N ILE A 155 29.55 -15.26 12.63
CA ILE A 155 30.70 -14.45 12.23
C ILE A 155 31.40 -13.84 13.46
N THR A 156 30.62 -13.31 14.42
CA THR A 156 31.20 -12.74 15.64
C THR A 156 31.90 -13.79 16.51
N MET A 157 31.36 -15.01 16.58
CA MET A 157 31.94 -16.11 17.36
C MET A 157 33.28 -16.57 16.74
N ILE A 158 33.35 -16.70 15.41
CA ILE A 158 34.60 -17.03 14.71
C ILE A 158 35.66 -15.95 14.93
N SER A 159 35.27 -14.67 14.83
CA SER A 159 36.18 -13.54 15.10
C SER A 159 36.73 -13.56 16.54
N MET A 160 35.89 -13.89 17.52
CA MET A 160 36.28 -13.99 18.93
C MET A 160 37.21 -15.18 19.21
N LEU A 161 37.02 -16.31 18.53
CA LEU A 161 37.93 -17.46 18.64
C LEU A 161 39.31 -17.14 18.05
N LEU A 162 39.35 -16.49 16.88
CA LEU A 162 40.61 -16.07 16.26
C LEU A 162 41.37 -15.07 17.13
N SER A 163 40.69 -14.10 17.73
CA SER A 163 41.34 -13.15 18.65
C SER A 163 41.91 -13.84 19.89
N ALA A 164 41.21 -14.83 20.45
CA ALA A 164 41.72 -15.62 21.58
C ALA A 164 43.00 -16.41 21.22
N ILE A 165 43.06 -16.99 20.02
CA ILE A 165 44.25 -17.72 19.53
C ILE A 165 45.44 -16.78 19.39
N ILE A 166 45.25 -15.56 18.85
CA ILE A 166 46.29 -14.53 18.74
C ILE A 166 46.88 -14.19 20.11
N VAL A 167 46.02 -13.93 21.08
CA VAL A 167 46.43 -13.58 22.45
C VAL A 167 47.22 -14.72 23.07
N SER A 168 46.76 -15.97 22.91
CA SER A 168 47.44 -17.15 23.44
C SER A 168 48.84 -17.34 22.83
N ILE A 169 48.98 -17.21 21.50
CA ILE A 169 50.28 -17.32 20.81
C ILE A 169 51.23 -16.19 21.26
N SER A 170 50.71 -14.97 21.39
CA SER A 170 51.48 -13.82 21.83
C SER A 170 52.00 -14.00 23.27
N LEU A 171 51.17 -14.54 24.16
CA LEU A 171 51.53 -14.82 25.55
C LEU A 171 52.64 -15.87 25.65
N VAL A 172 52.53 -16.97 24.89
CA VAL A 172 53.53 -18.04 24.85
C VAL A 172 54.85 -17.54 24.28
N GLY A 173 54.81 -16.75 23.20
CA GLY A 173 56.00 -16.14 22.60
C GLY A 173 56.76 -15.25 23.58
N TRP A 174 56.04 -14.48 24.40
CA TRP A 174 56.63 -13.64 25.45
C TRP A 174 57.27 -14.47 26.57
N LEU A 175 56.60 -15.54 27.03
CA LEU A 175 57.09 -16.42 28.09
C LEU A 175 58.32 -17.24 27.67
N ALA A 176 58.38 -17.68 26.42
CA ALA A 176 59.40 -18.60 25.92
C ALA A 176 60.67 -17.91 25.39
N LYS A 177 60.76 -16.57 25.39
CA LYS A 177 61.90 -15.79 24.84
C LYS A 177 62.31 -16.23 23.42
N ILE A 178 61.33 -16.60 22.59
CA ILE A 178 61.54 -17.04 21.20
C ILE A 178 62.00 -15.86 20.35
N GLU A 179 62.91 -16.08 19.39
CA GLU A 179 63.39 -15.04 18.48
C GLU A 179 62.23 -14.36 17.72
N PHE A 180 62.18 -13.03 17.82
CA PHE A 180 61.03 -12.19 17.45
C PHE A 180 60.61 -12.31 15.97
N SER A 181 61.52 -12.77 15.10
CA SER A 181 61.33 -12.86 13.64
C SER A 181 60.22 -13.84 13.22
N GLN A 182 60.13 -15.01 13.86
CA GLN A 182 59.14 -16.05 13.50
C GLN A 182 57.71 -15.69 13.99
N ILE A 183 57.61 -14.92 15.08
CA ILE A 183 56.32 -14.51 15.67
C ILE A 183 55.66 -13.41 14.84
N GLN A 184 56.44 -12.54 14.18
CA GLN A 184 55.92 -11.44 13.37
C GLN A 184 55.08 -11.91 12.18
N LEU A 185 55.47 -13.01 11.53
CA LEU A 185 54.79 -13.52 10.34
C LEU A 185 53.41 -14.08 10.69
N ILE A 186 53.30 -14.75 11.84
CA ILE A 186 52.04 -15.28 12.37
C ILE A 186 51.10 -14.13 12.80
N LEU A 187 51.63 -13.11 13.49
CA LEU A 187 50.86 -11.91 13.86
C LEU A 187 50.36 -11.14 12.64
N ALA A 188 51.17 -11.02 11.58
CA ALA A 188 50.77 -10.35 10.34
C ALA A 188 49.62 -11.08 9.64
N LEU A 189 49.68 -12.41 9.54
CA LEU A 189 48.59 -13.22 8.98
C LEU A 189 47.30 -13.08 9.77
N LEU A 190 47.39 -13.06 11.10
CA LEU A 190 46.24 -12.92 11.98
C LEU A 190 45.61 -11.51 11.91
N MET A 191 46.42 -10.46 11.76
CA MET A 191 45.96 -9.09 11.49
C MET A 191 45.16 -8.99 10.19
N VAL A 192 45.60 -9.67 9.12
CA VAL A 192 44.87 -9.69 7.83
C VAL A 192 43.48 -10.30 7.98
N ILE A 193 43.37 -11.39 8.74
CA ILE A 193 42.08 -12.06 9.00
C ILE A 193 41.16 -11.14 9.82
N LEU A 194 41.70 -10.45 10.83
CA LEU A 194 40.93 -9.48 11.63
C LEU A 194 40.43 -8.29 10.80
N ILE A 195 41.26 -7.73 9.92
CA ILE A 195 40.89 -6.62 9.03
C ILE A 195 39.78 -7.06 8.06
N SER A 196 39.85 -8.27 7.52
CA SER A 196 38.81 -8.84 6.65
C SER A 196 37.48 -9.05 7.39
N ALA A 197 37.53 -9.57 8.62
CA ALA A 197 36.33 -9.76 9.45
C ALA A 197 35.67 -8.43 9.83
N LEU A 198 36.46 -7.42 10.21
CA LEU A 198 35.99 -6.05 10.44
C LEU A 198 35.40 -5.42 9.18
N GLY A 199 36.03 -5.64 8.02
CA GLY A 199 35.52 -5.21 6.71
C GLY A 199 34.16 -5.81 6.39
N ALA A 200 33.96 -7.11 6.65
CA ALA A 200 32.67 -7.78 6.47
C ALA A 200 31.60 -7.23 7.42
N ILE A 201 31.93 -6.98 8.69
CA ILE A 201 31.02 -6.37 9.67
C ILE A 201 30.64 -4.95 9.23
N PHE A 202 31.60 -4.15 8.79
CA PHE A 202 31.35 -2.79 8.30
C PHE A 202 30.54 -2.79 7.01
N TYR A 203 30.81 -3.70 6.08
CA TYR A 203 30.06 -3.89 4.84
C TYR A 203 28.60 -4.27 5.11
N LEU A 204 28.36 -5.20 6.05
CA LEU A 204 27.01 -5.55 6.49
C LEU A 204 26.30 -4.38 7.18
N ARG A 205 27.02 -3.56 7.95
CA ARG A 205 26.49 -2.34 8.58
C ARG A 205 26.15 -1.27 7.54
N LYS A 206 26.99 -1.11 6.50
CA LYS A 206 26.75 -0.22 5.36
C LYS A 206 25.55 -0.68 4.53
N ILE A 207 25.37 -1.98 4.28
CA ILE A 207 24.17 -2.51 3.63
C ILE A 207 22.90 -2.17 4.45
N LYS A 208 22.97 -2.31 5.77
CA LYS A 208 21.85 -1.96 6.66
C LYS A 208 21.54 -0.45 6.63
N TYR A 209 22.56 0.40 6.56
CA TYR A 209 22.41 1.85 6.41
C TYR A 209 21.86 2.24 5.03
N ASN A 210 22.42 1.66 3.96
CA ASN A 210 22.02 1.93 2.58
C ASN A 210 20.60 1.42 2.30
N SER A 211 20.12 0.40 3.03
CA SER A 211 18.72 -0.01 2.96
C SER A 211 17.76 1.10 3.39
N HIS A 212 18.12 1.91 4.38
CA HIS A 212 17.32 3.08 4.77
C HIS A 212 17.37 4.17 3.70
N GLU A 213 18.53 4.40 3.08
CA GLU A 213 18.65 5.36 1.98
C GLU A 213 17.90 4.90 0.73
N ILE A 214 17.91 3.60 0.42
CA ILE A 214 17.16 3.01 -0.69
C ILE A 214 15.65 3.09 -0.40
N ILE A 215 15.20 2.75 0.81
CA ILE A 215 13.79 2.91 1.20
C ILE A 215 13.37 4.39 1.10
N LYS A 216 14.20 5.31 1.60
CA LYS A 216 13.95 6.76 1.50
C LYS A 216 13.89 7.23 0.05
N LYS A 217 14.80 6.76 -0.82
CA LYS A 217 14.77 7.08 -2.26
C LYS A 217 13.58 6.47 -2.98
N ILE A 218 13.12 5.28 -2.58
CA ILE A 218 11.89 4.68 -3.10
C ILE A 218 10.67 5.52 -2.67
N ASP A 219 10.64 5.99 -1.42
CA ASP A 219 9.58 6.86 -0.89
C ASP A 219 9.58 8.24 -1.56
N GLU A 220 10.76 8.86 -1.70
CA GLU A 220 10.95 10.12 -2.44
C GLU A 220 10.58 9.98 -3.92
N LEU A 221 10.90 8.86 -4.55
CA LEU A 221 10.53 8.58 -5.95
C LEU A 221 9.02 8.34 -6.07
N SER A 222 8.40 7.63 -5.14
CA SER A 222 6.95 7.46 -5.05
C SER A 222 6.25 8.83 -4.94
N ASP A 223 6.73 9.70 -4.05
CA ASP A 223 6.18 11.05 -3.86
C ASP A 223 6.45 11.97 -5.07
N ALA A 224 7.60 11.83 -5.73
CA ALA A 224 7.93 12.57 -6.93
C ALA A 224 7.07 12.13 -8.12
N VAL A 225 6.82 10.83 -8.28
CA VAL A 225 5.88 10.29 -9.28
C VAL A 225 4.48 10.81 -8.99
N ARG A 226 4.00 10.75 -7.74
CA ARG A 226 2.71 11.32 -7.34
C ARG A 226 2.59 12.82 -7.66
N LYS A 227 3.66 13.60 -7.43
CA LYS A 227 3.71 15.03 -7.76
C LYS A 227 3.81 15.29 -9.27
N MET A 228 4.50 14.44 -10.02
CA MET A 228 4.59 14.53 -11.48
C MET A 228 3.28 14.17 -12.14
N GLU A 229 2.59 13.11 -11.69
CA GLU A 229 1.22 12.79 -12.12
C GLU A 229 0.27 13.96 -11.82
N ALA A 230 0.40 14.59 -10.64
CA ALA A 230 -0.35 15.80 -10.30
C ALA A 230 -0.01 17.04 -11.15
N ARG A 231 1.13 17.07 -11.85
CA ARG A 231 1.55 18.16 -12.76
C ARG A 231 1.30 17.86 -14.24
N HIS A 232 1.41 16.60 -14.67
CA HIS A 232 1.23 16.16 -16.05
C HIS A 232 -0.20 15.73 -16.39
N GLY A 233 -1.07 15.57 -15.41
CA GLY A 233 -2.51 15.45 -15.66
C GLY A 233 -3.26 16.78 -15.67
N LYS A 234 -2.59 17.89 -15.98
CA LYS A 234 -3.28 19.08 -16.49
C LYS A 234 -3.44 18.95 -18.00
#